data_AF-A0AA43RXS0-F1
#
_entry.id   AF-A0AA43RXS0-F1
#
_cell.length_a   1.000
_cell.length_b   1.000
_cell.length_c   1.000
_cell.angle_alpha   90.00
_cell.angle_beta   90.00
_cell.angle_gamma   90.00
#
_symmetry.space_group_name_H-M   'P 1'
#
loop_
_entity.id
_entity.type
_entity.pdbx_description
1 polymer ?
#
loop_
_entity_poly.entity_id
_entity_poly.type
_entity_poly.pdbx_seq_one_letter_code
_entity_poly.pdbx_strand_id
1 'polypeptide(L)'
;MKDPNQAVEELTLMLMYLTSFSETVIPGYPDDIRSWKGYPFSVMDKLANDELIYQGKRPSKSKSISFNDEGLEKAKELLKEYDIADWESEG
;
A
#
# COMPACT_ATOMS: atom_id res chain seq x y z
N MET A 1 3.51 -12.20 20.28
CA MET A 1 4.61 -11.93 19.33
C MET A 1 4.03 -12.17 17.94
N LYS A 2 4.23 -11.25 16.98
CA LYS A 2 3.69 -11.41 15.64
C LYS A 2 4.40 -12.57 14.92
N ASP A 3 3.66 -13.29 14.09
CA ASP A 3 4.25 -14.27 13.17
C ASP A 3 5.19 -13.56 12.18
N PRO A 4 6.34 -14.13 11.80
CA PRO A 4 7.25 -13.48 10.86
C PRO A 4 6.62 -13.14 9.51
N ASN A 5 5.72 -13.97 8.98
CA ASN A 5 5.05 -13.66 7.71
C ASN A 5 4.09 -12.50 7.88
N GLN A 6 3.33 -12.49 8.98
CA GLN A 6 2.46 -11.37 9.33
C GLN A 6 3.26 -10.07 9.47
N ALA A 7 4.41 -10.11 10.14
CA ALA A 7 5.26 -8.93 10.29
C ALA A 7 5.76 -8.42 8.92
N VAL A 8 6.20 -9.32 8.03
CA VAL A 8 6.64 -8.95 6.67
C VAL A 8 5.50 -8.30 5.87
N GLU A 9 4.28 -8.83 5.97
CA GLU A 9 3.11 -8.28 5.29
C GLU A 9 2.77 -6.87 5.77
N GLU A 10 2.67 -6.68 7.09
CA GLU A 10 2.35 -5.40 7.70
C GLU A 10 3.42 -4.34 7.41
N LEU A 11 4.71 -4.71 7.56
CA LEU A 11 5.83 -3.82 7.24
C LEU A 11 5.84 -3.45 5.74
N THR A 12 5.48 -4.39 4.87
CA THR A 12 5.40 -4.13 3.43
C THR A 12 4.27 -3.16 3.10
N LEU A 13 3.08 -3.32 3.68
CA LEU A 13 1.96 -2.42 3.46
C LEU A 13 2.28 -1.00 3.95
N MET A 14 2.87 -0.87 5.14
CA MET A 14 3.33 0.43 5.66
C MET A 14 4.40 1.04 4.76
N LEU A 15 5.40 0.27 4.32
CA LEU A 15 6.46 0.79 3.45
C LEU A 15 5.91 1.23 2.08
N MET A 16 4.97 0.47 1.50
CA MET A 16 4.27 0.88 0.27
C MET A 16 3.57 2.23 0.45
N TYR A 17 2.87 2.42 1.58
CA TYR A 17 2.16 3.65 1.89
C TYR A 17 3.12 4.82 2.13
N LEU A 18 4.16 4.64 2.94
CA LEU A 18 5.13 5.68 3.26
C LEU A 18 5.93 6.15 2.03
N THR A 19 6.06 5.29 1.00
CA THR A 19 6.73 5.61 -0.26
C THR A 19 5.75 5.86 -1.41
N SER A 20 4.46 6.03 -1.08
CA SER A 20 3.41 6.27 -2.07
C SER A 20 3.45 7.70 -2.62
N PHE A 21 2.78 7.90 -3.74
CA PHE A 21 2.61 9.18 -4.42
C PHE A 21 1.23 9.26 -5.06
N SER A 22 0.69 10.48 -5.16
CA SER A 22 -0.57 10.76 -5.86
C SER A 22 -0.34 10.84 -7.37
N GLU A 23 -1.19 10.18 -8.16
CA GLU A 23 -1.15 10.23 -9.62
C GLU A 23 -2.55 10.41 -10.21
N THR A 24 -2.76 11.46 -11.01
CA THR A 24 -4.00 11.63 -11.77
C THR A 24 -4.00 10.70 -12.98
N VAL A 25 -4.84 9.68 -12.96
CA VAL A 25 -4.88 8.66 -14.03
C VAL A 25 -5.98 8.94 -15.03
N ILE A 26 -7.10 9.51 -14.57
CA ILE A 26 -8.22 9.92 -15.41
C ILE A 26 -8.48 11.41 -15.12
N PRO A 27 -8.32 12.31 -16.11
CA PRO A 27 -8.62 13.72 -15.92
C PRO A 27 -10.06 13.93 -15.43
N GLY A 28 -10.22 14.70 -14.35
CA GLY A 28 -11.53 14.98 -13.74
C GLY A 28 -11.99 13.98 -12.67
N TYR A 29 -11.16 12.98 -12.33
CA TYR A 29 -11.36 12.07 -11.20
C TYR A 29 -10.33 12.33 -10.09
N PRO A 30 -10.59 11.88 -8.85
CA PRO A 30 -9.60 11.94 -7.77
C PRO A 30 -8.28 11.25 -8.15
N ASP A 31 -7.19 11.69 -7.54
CA ASP A 31 -5.88 11.06 -7.73
C ASP A 31 -5.85 9.67 -7.12
N ASP A 32 -5.20 8.73 -7.80
CA ASP A 32 -4.89 7.43 -7.23
C ASP A 32 -3.68 7.58 -6.30
N ILE A 33 -3.73 6.95 -5.13
CA ILE A 33 -2.52 6.75 -4.31
C ILE A 33 -1.80 5.50 -4.79
N ARG A 34 -0.56 5.65 -5.25
CA ARG A 34 0.22 4.60 -5.90
C ARG A 34 1.58 4.42 -5.26
N SER A 35 2.13 3.21 -5.40
CA SER A 35 3.50 2.91 -5.03
C SER A 35 4.18 2.08 -6.10
N TRP A 36 5.51 2.17 -6.20
CA TRP A 36 6.28 1.35 -7.14
C TRP A 36 6.30 -0.10 -6.69
N LYS A 37 6.31 -1.05 -7.63
CA LYS A 37 6.63 -2.45 -7.33
C LYS A 37 8.10 -2.59 -6.96
N GLY A 38 8.40 -3.60 -6.15
CA GLY A 38 9.74 -3.86 -5.62
C GLY A 38 9.73 -4.72 -4.36
N TYR A 39 8.55 -5.00 -3.83
CA TYR A 39 8.32 -5.82 -2.64
C TYR A 39 8.23 -7.31 -2.99
N PRO A 40 8.28 -8.22 -1.98
CA PRO A 40 8.10 -9.65 -2.21
C PRO A 40 6.77 -9.95 -2.92
N PHE A 41 6.83 -10.72 -4.02
CA PHE A 41 5.65 -11.02 -4.84
C PHE A 41 4.54 -11.73 -4.06
N SER A 42 4.88 -12.69 -3.20
CA SER A 42 3.90 -13.40 -2.37
C SER A 42 3.11 -12.47 -1.45
N VAL A 43 3.75 -11.41 -0.93
CA VAL A 43 3.11 -10.42 -0.07
C VAL A 43 2.21 -9.51 -0.90
N MET A 44 2.69 -9.03 -2.04
CA MET A 44 1.87 -8.23 -2.96
C MET A 44 0.62 -8.99 -3.44
N ASP A 45 0.77 -10.28 -3.72
CA ASP A 45 -0.35 -11.13 -4.15
C ASP A 45 -1.35 -11.32 -3.01
N LYS A 46 -0.88 -11.51 -1.78
CA LYS A 46 -1.76 -11.60 -0.60
C LYS A 46 -2.50 -10.28 -0.36
N LEU A 47 -1.79 -9.15 -0.32
CA LEU A 47 -2.42 -7.83 -0.14
C LEU A 47 -3.43 -7.50 -1.23
N ALA A 48 -3.22 -8.00 -2.45
CA ALA A 48 -4.18 -7.86 -3.54
C ALA A 48 -5.39 -8.80 -3.38
N ASN A 49 -5.19 -10.02 -2.87
CA ASN A 49 -6.28 -10.94 -2.55
C ASN A 49 -7.12 -10.45 -1.37
N ASP A 50 -6.50 -9.76 -0.42
CA ASP A 50 -7.15 -9.08 0.71
C ASP A 50 -7.77 -7.73 0.30
N GLU A 51 -7.79 -7.42 -1.00
CA GLU A 51 -8.35 -6.21 -1.62
C GLU A 51 -7.71 -4.88 -1.18
N LEU A 52 -6.62 -4.89 -0.40
CA LEU A 52 -5.95 -3.68 0.11
C LEU A 52 -5.16 -2.93 -0.98
N ILE A 53 -4.70 -3.64 -2.01
CA ILE A 53 -3.98 -3.05 -3.14
C ILE A 53 -4.45 -3.62 -4.47
N TYR A 54 -4.24 -2.87 -5.54
CA TYR A 54 -4.50 -3.30 -6.90
C TYR A 54 -3.22 -3.28 -7.74
N GLN A 55 -2.89 -4.43 -8.33
CA GLN A 55 -1.67 -4.62 -9.12
C GLN A 55 -1.85 -4.37 -10.64
N GLY A 56 -3.07 -3.98 -11.09
CA GLY A 56 -3.41 -3.84 -12.50
C GLY A 56 -3.93 -5.12 -13.15
N LYS A 57 -4.64 -4.99 -14.29
CA LYS A 57 -5.18 -6.14 -15.06
C LYS A 57 -4.11 -7.11 -15.59
N ARG A 58 -2.89 -6.63 -15.76
CA ARG A 58 -1.72 -7.42 -16.19
C ARG A 58 -0.57 -7.19 -15.18
N PRO A 59 -0.60 -7.83 -14.00
CA PRO A 59 0.32 -7.53 -12.91
C PRO A 59 1.80 -7.59 -13.30
N SER A 60 2.19 -8.51 -14.19
CA SER A 60 3.57 -8.65 -14.67
C SER A 60 4.05 -7.51 -15.59
N LYS A 61 3.15 -6.67 -16.11
CA LYS A 61 3.46 -5.53 -16.98
C LYS A 61 3.30 -4.18 -16.28
N SER A 62 2.63 -4.14 -15.14
CA SER A 62 2.46 -2.95 -14.31
C SER A 62 3.70 -2.72 -13.45
N LYS A 63 4.19 -1.48 -13.42
CA LYS A 63 5.32 -1.09 -12.56
C LYS A 63 4.89 -0.54 -11.20
N SER A 64 3.61 -0.21 -11.05
CA SER A 64 3.02 0.33 -9.83
C SER A 64 1.88 -0.54 -9.30
N ILE A 65 1.54 -0.30 -8.05
CA ILE A 65 0.29 -0.72 -7.40
C ILE A 65 -0.50 0.55 -7.04
N SER A 66 -1.82 0.42 -6.91
CA SER A 66 -2.69 1.46 -6.36
C SER A 66 -3.34 0.97 -5.08
N PHE A 67 -3.53 1.84 -4.11
CA PHE A 67 -4.30 1.54 -2.91
C PHE A 67 -5.80 1.72 -3.17
N ASN A 68 -6.62 1.00 -2.41
CA ASN A 68 -8.01 1.39 -2.15
C ASN A 68 -8.11 2.05 -0.77
N ASP A 69 -9.32 2.53 -0.42
CA ASP A 69 -9.56 3.21 0.85
C ASP A 69 -9.22 2.32 2.06
N GLU A 70 -9.59 1.04 2.02
CA GLU A 70 -9.31 0.08 3.10
C GLU A 70 -7.80 -0.17 3.29
N GLY A 71 -7.04 -0.25 2.19
CA GLY A 71 -5.59 -0.39 2.22
C GLY A 71 -4.89 0.83 2.80
N LEU A 72 -5.39 2.03 2.50
CA LEU A 72 -4.88 3.27 3.09
C LEU A 72 -5.18 3.32 4.59
N GLU A 73 -6.43 3.06 4.98
CA GLU A 73 -6.83 3.04 6.39
C GLU A 73 -6.01 2.01 7.16
N LYS A 74 -5.84 0.81 6.61
CA LYS A 74 -5.06 -0.25 7.25
C LYS A 74 -3.59 0.10 7.40
N ALA A 75 -2.98 0.73 6.40
CA ALA A 75 -1.61 1.20 6.51
C ALA A 75 -1.47 2.24 7.64
N LYS A 76 -2.39 3.21 7.72
CA LYS A 76 -2.42 4.23 8.77
C LYS A 76 -2.64 3.63 10.18
N GLU A 77 -3.49 2.62 10.32
CA GLU A 77 -3.65 1.89 11.58
C GLU A 77 -2.35 1.20 12.01
N LEU A 78 -1.67 0.53 11.08
CA LEU A 78 -0.41 -0.14 11.35
C LEU A 78 0.68 0.86 11.75
N LEU A 79 0.78 2.02 11.09
CA LEU A 79 1.71 3.06 11.50
C LEU A 79 1.50 3.47 12.97
N LYS A 80 0.25 3.63 13.41
CA LYS A 80 -0.09 3.91 14.81
C LYS A 80 0.28 2.76 15.75
N GLU A 81 0.02 1.52 15.35
CA GLU A 81 0.36 0.33 16.15
C GLU A 81 1.88 0.21 16.38
N TYR A 82 2.68 0.56 15.38
CA TYR A 82 4.14 0.51 15.42
C TYR A 82 4.79 1.81 15.92
N ASP A 83 4.00 2.81 16.33
CA ASP A 83 4.48 4.13 16.77
C ASP A 83 5.34 4.86 15.73
N ILE A 84 4.91 4.81 14.47
CA ILE A 84 5.53 5.49 13.32
C ILE A 84 4.67 6.68 12.92
N ALA A 85 5.30 7.85 12.75
CA ALA A 85 4.62 9.06 12.31
C ALA A 85 4.08 8.92 10.87
N ASP A 86 2.86 9.41 10.67
CA ASP A 86 2.23 9.53 9.34
C ASP A 86 2.62 10.87 8.68
N TRP A 87 2.54 10.96 7.35
CA TRP A 87 2.75 12.20 6.60
C TRP A 87 1.75 13.30 6.98
N GLU A 88 0.57 12.93 7.49
CA GLU A 88 -0.46 13.87 7.99
C GLU A 88 -0.20 14.38 9.42
N SER A 89 0.95 14.08 10.04
CA SER A 89 1.27 14.54 11.40
C SER A 89 1.78 15.99 11.51
N GLU A 90 1.72 16.78 10.43
CA GLU A 90 1.81 18.26 10.49
C GLU A 90 0.57 18.91 9.86
N GLY A 91 -0.50 18.99 10.64
CA GLY A 91 -1.66 19.84 10.39
C GLY A 91 -1.77 20.94 11.43
#